data_AF-A0A816V7R8-F1
#
_entry.id   AF-A0A816V7R8-F1
#
_cell.length_a   1.000
_cell.length_b   1.000
_cell.length_c   1.000
_cell.angle_alpha   90.00
_cell.angle_beta   90.00
_cell.angle_gamma   90.00
#
_symmetry.space_group_name_H-M   'P 1'
#
loop_
_entity.id
_entity.type
_entity.pdbx_description
1 polymer ?
#
loop_
_entity_poly.entity_id
_entity_poly.type
_entity_poly.pdbx_seq_one_letter_code
_entity_poly.pdbx_strand_id
1 'polypeptide(L)'
;LSTGVAGNYNGALQVMTAEFQVPTPLVPTRETYFARYCKQQADGSWAVVDIYLDSLQPNPPVRCRRRASGCLIQEMPNGYSKVTWVEHVEVDDRGVHDLYKHMVSTGHAFGAKRWVAILDRQCERLASVMATNISSGEVGVITNQEGRRSMLKLAERMVISFCAGVSASTAHTWTTLSGTGAEDVRVMTRKSVDDPGRPPGIVLSAATSFGIPVPPNRVFDFLRDENSRNEWDILSNGGVVQEMAHIANGRDTGNCVSLLRVNSANSSQSNMLILQESCTDPTASFVIYAPVDIVAMNIVLNGGDPDYVALLPSGFAIL
;
A
#
# COMPACT_ATOMS: atom_id res chain seq x y z
N LEU A 1 -10.06 21.90 19.48
CA LEU A 1 -9.93 20.48 19.07
C LEU A 1 -10.65 19.64 20.11
N SER A 2 -11.41 18.63 19.69
CA SER A 2 -12.19 17.76 20.57
C SER A 2 -11.95 16.30 20.18
N THR A 3 -11.75 15.42 21.15
CA THR A 3 -11.57 13.98 20.93
C THR A 3 -12.90 13.24 20.76
N GLY A 4 -14.04 13.93 20.90
CA GLY A 4 -15.38 13.31 20.92
C GLY A 4 -15.80 12.86 22.32
N VAL A 5 -16.90 12.11 22.40
CA VAL A 5 -17.38 11.50 23.65
C VAL A 5 -16.45 10.36 24.07
N ALA A 6 -16.22 10.15 25.36
CA ALA A 6 -15.35 9.09 25.85
C ALA A 6 -15.71 7.72 25.24
N GLY A 7 -14.74 7.07 24.58
CA GLY A 7 -14.91 5.75 23.96
C GLY A 7 -15.53 5.75 22.55
N ASN A 8 -15.88 6.91 21.96
CA ASN A 8 -16.34 6.99 20.57
C ASN A 8 -15.91 8.28 19.88
N TYR A 9 -16.03 8.34 18.55
CA TYR A 9 -15.65 9.53 17.77
C TYR A 9 -16.79 10.54 17.58
N ASN A 10 -17.92 10.40 18.29
CA ASN A 10 -19.07 11.27 18.09
C ASN A 10 -18.76 12.68 18.58
N GLY A 11 -18.81 13.66 17.68
CA GLY A 11 -18.43 15.04 17.94
C GLY A 11 -16.92 15.28 17.96
N ALA A 12 -16.10 14.31 17.53
CA ALA A 12 -14.66 14.50 17.41
C ALA A 12 -14.37 15.52 16.30
N LEU A 13 -13.49 16.48 16.60
CA LEU A 13 -13.04 17.52 15.68
C LEU A 13 -11.52 17.63 15.78
N GLN A 14 -10.85 17.17 14.72
CA GLN A 14 -9.40 17.16 14.61
C GLN A 14 -8.94 17.98 13.42
N VAL A 15 -7.81 18.66 13.56
CA VAL A 15 -7.15 19.34 12.46
C VAL A 15 -6.03 18.45 11.96
N MET A 16 -5.97 18.26 10.65
CA MET A 16 -5.11 17.28 10.00
C MET A 16 -4.32 17.95 8.87
N THR A 17 -3.06 17.55 8.74
CA THR A 17 -2.27 17.72 7.52
C THR A 17 -2.17 16.37 6.84
N ALA A 18 -2.42 16.31 5.53
CA ALA A 18 -2.33 15.06 4.78
C ALA A 18 -1.63 15.28 3.43
N GLU A 19 -0.86 14.28 3.03
CA GLU A 19 -0.24 14.15 1.71
C GLU A 19 -0.95 13.03 0.96
N PHE A 20 -1.49 13.32 -0.22
CA PHE A 20 -2.08 12.31 -1.10
C PHE A 20 -1.15 12.07 -2.28
N GLN A 21 -0.80 10.80 -2.49
CA GLN A 21 0.25 10.39 -3.41
C GLN A 21 -0.23 9.25 -4.31
N VAL A 22 0.24 9.25 -5.54
CA VAL A 22 0.15 8.11 -6.47
C VAL A 22 1.55 7.47 -6.49
N PRO A 23 1.67 6.13 -6.59
CA PRO A 23 2.96 5.43 -6.57
C PRO A 23 3.75 5.62 -7.88
N THR A 24 4.05 6.87 -8.23
CA THR A 24 4.79 7.29 -9.42
C THR A 24 5.52 8.61 -9.13
N PRO A 25 6.73 8.83 -9.68
CA PRO A 25 7.39 10.12 -9.62
C PRO A 25 6.71 11.19 -10.50
N LEU A 26 5.86 10.78 -11.45
CA LEU A 26 5.30 11.62 -12.52
C LEU A 26 3.97 12.31 -12.18
N VAL A 27 3.48 12.13 -10.95
CA VAL A 27 2.28 12.79 -10.43
C VAL A 27 2.68 13.55 -9.16
N PRO A 28 2.48 14.88 -9.10
CA PRO A 28 2.79 15.66 -7.91
C PRO A 28 1.99 15.24 -6.69
N THR A 29 2.62 15.25 -5.52
CA THR A 29 1.94 15.07 -4.22
C THR A 29 0.91 16.18 -4.02
N ARG A 30 -0.29 15.82 -3.56
CA ARG A 30 -1.33 16.77 -3.17
C ARG A 30 -1.31 16.95 -1.65
N GLU A 31 -0.84 18.08 -1.19
CA GLU A 31 -0.82 18.44 0.23
C GLU A 31 -2.09 19.19 0.60
N THR A 32 -2.71 18.82 1.72
CA THR A 32 -3.94 19.47 2.19
C THR A 32 -3.92 19.65 3.70
N TYR A 33 -4.58 20.72 4.14
CA TYR A 33 -4.79 21.04 5.54
C TYR A 33 -6.29 21.24 5.78
N PHE A 34 -6.90 20.42 6.65
CA PHE A 34 -8.34 20.38 6.83
C PHE A 34 -8.73 20.02 8.27
N ALA A 35 -9.96 20.37 8.64
CA ALA A 35 -10.59 19.86 9.85
C ALA A 35 -11.45 18.64 9.50
N ARG A 36 -11.27 17.54 10.23
CA ARG A 36 -12.11 16.35 10.20
C ARG A 36 -13.09 16.36 11.36
N TYR A 37 -14.37 16.29 11.03
CA TYR A 37 -15.46 16.15 11.98
C TYR A 37 -16.14 14.79 11.84
N CYS A 38 -16.28 14.08 12.95
CA CYS A 38 -16.99 12.80 13.00
C CYS A 38 -18.28 12.95 13.80
N LYS A 39 -19.40 12.52 13.24
CA LYS A 39 -20.71 12.60 13.89
C LYS A 39 -21.52 11.34 13.67
N GLN A 40 -22.04 10.79 14.76
CA GLN A 40 -23.10 9.78 14.69
C GLN A 40 -24.45 10.49 14.58
N GLN A 41 -25.21 10.14 13.55
CA GLN A 41 -26.55 10.65 13.26
C GLN A 41 -27.61 9.97 14.13
N ALA A 42 -28.82 10.53 14.15
CA ALA A 42 -29.93 10.00 14.95
C ALA A 42 -30.38 8.60 14.50
N ASP A 43 -30.16 8.25 13.24
CA ASP A 43 -30.46 6.93 12.66
C ASP A 43 -29.33 5.90 12.86
N GLY A 44 -28.28 6.27 13.62
CA GLY A 44 -27.13 5.41 13.90
C GLY A 44 -26.01 5.47 12.84
N SER A 45 -26.24 6.10 11.69
CA SER A 45 -25.21 6.27 10.65
C SER A 45 -24.09 7.21 11.10
N TRP A 46 -22.90 7.05 10.51
CA TRP A 46 -21.73 7.87 10.78
C TRP A 46 -21.41 8.76 9.60
N ALA A 47 -21.30 10.07 9.85
CA ALA A 47 -20.75 11.02 8.90
C ALA A 47 -19.34 11.42 9.34
N VAL A 48 -18.37 11.27 8.43
CA VAL A 48 -17.02 11.82 8.56
C VAL A 48 -16.89 12.88 7.49
N VAL A 49 -16.62 14.12 7.90
CA VAL A 49 -16.55 15.27 6.99
C VAL A 49 -15.22 15.98 7.15
N ASP A 50 -14.53 16.17 6.04
CA ASP A 50 -13.31 16.95 5.91
C ASP A 50 -13.67 18.32 5.32
N ILE A 51 -13.28 19.38 6.02
CA ILE A 51 -13.55 20.77 5.61
C ILE A 51 -12.23 21.53 5.50
N TYR A 52 -12.01 22.17 4.35
CA TYR A 52 -10.85 23.02 4.12
C TYR A 52 -10.74 24.15 5.14
N LEU A 53 -9.50 24.48 5.52
CA LEU A 53 -9.21 25.62 6.39
C LEU A 53 -8.49 26.70 5.58
N ASP A 54 -9.24 27.45 4.76
CA ASP A 54 -8.75 28.53 3.87
C ASP A 54 -7.93 29.62 4.61
N SER A 55 -8.27 29.92 5.86
CA SER A 55 -7.92 31.19 6.53
C SER A 55 -6.88 31.08 7.64
N LEU A 56 -6.25 29.92 7.85
CA LEU A 56 -5.33 29.69 8.98
C LEU A 56 -3.86 29.51 8.57
N GLN A 57 -3.56 29.47 7.27
CA GLN A 57 -2.19 29.35 6.77
C GLN A 57 -1.65 30.71 6.28
N PRO A 58 -0.46 31.17 6.71
CA PRO A 58 0.12 32.45 6.28
C PRO A 58 0.47 32.53 4.78
N ASN A 59 0.60 31.39 4.09
CA ASN A 59 0.87 31.27 2.65
C ASN A 59 0.37 29.89 2.15
N PRO A 60 -0.93 29.71 1.87
CA PRO A 60 -1.42 28.41 1.42
C PRO A 60 -0.88 28.12 0.01
N PRO A 61 -0.20 26.99 -0.21
CA PRO A 61 0.18 26.59 -1.57
C PRO A 61 -1.10 26.38 -2.38
N VAL A 62 -1.30 27.20 -3.41
CA VAL A 62 -2.53 27.27 -4.23
C VAL A 62 -2.80 25.98 -5.04
N ARG A 63 -1.93 24.97 -4.93
CA ARG A 63 -1.95 23.79 -5.81
C ARG A 63 -3.06 22.79 -5.50
N CYS A 64 -3.58 22.72 -4.28
CA CYS A 64 -4.63 21.76 -3.91
C CYS A 64 -5.54 22.29 -2.78
N ARG A 65 -6.85 22.32 -2.99
CA ARG A 65 -7.87 22.72 -2.02
C ARG A 65 -8.93 21.63 -1.89
N ARG A 66 -8.97 20.98 -0.73
CA ARG A 66 -9.96 19.94 -0.41
C ARG A 66 -11.22 20.60 0.13
N ARG A 67 -12.22 20.82 -0.73
CA ARG A 67 -13.57 21.26 -0.30
C ARG A 67 -14.25 20.16 0.52
N ALA A 68 -15.45 20.45 1.01
CA ALA A 68 -16.26 19.51 1.80
C ALA A 68 -16.26 18.10 1.16
N SER A 69 -15.57 17.17 1.81
CA SER A 69 -15.33 15.80 1.37
C SER A 69 -15.52 14.86 2.56
N GLY A 70 -15.52 13.55 2.32
CA GLY A 70 -15.59 12.55 3.39
C GLY A 70 -16.53 11.42 3.05
N CYS A 71 -17.09 10.77 4.08
CA CYS A 71 -17.91 9.58 3.87
C CYS A 71 -19.09 9.48 4.85
N LEU A 72 -20.14 8.81 4.37
CA LEU A 72 -21.26 8.33 5.17
C LEU A 72 -21.14 6.81 5.29
N ILE A 73 -21.20 6.30 6.51
CA ILE A 73 -21.11 4.87 6.84
C ILE A 73 -22.41 4.47 7.52
N GLN A 74 -23.11 3.51 6.93
CA GLN A 74 -24.38 3.00 7.43
C GLN A 74 -24.25 1.50 7.68
N GLU A 75 -24.59 1.06 8.89
CA GLU A 75 -24.69 -0.36 9.22
C GLU A 75 -25.88 -1.00 8.48
N MET A 76 -25.67 -2.18 7.91
CA MET A 76 -26.68 -2.93 7.18
C MET A 76 -27.07 -4.21 7.93
N PRO A 77 -28.33 -4.69 7.82
CA PRO A 77 -28.79 -5.88 8.56
C PRO A 77 -28.05 -7.18 8.27
N ASN A 78 -27.28 -7.24 7.17
CA ASN A 78 -26.51 -8.41 6.76
C ASN A 78 -25.10 -8.45 7.38
N GLY A 79 -24.78 -7.56 8.32
CA GLY A 79 -23.47 -7.46 8.97
C GLY A 79 -22.41 -6.72 8.16
N TYR A 80 -22.79 -6.13 7.02
CA TYR A 80 -21.91 -5.26 6.22
C TYR A 80 -22.20 -3.78 6.48
N SER A 81 -21.32 -2.92 5.97
CA SER A 81 -21.52 -1.46 5.98
C SER A 81 -21.73 -0.95 4.56
N LYS A 82 -22.75 -0.10 4.38
CA LYS A 82 -22.88 0.72 3.17
C LYS A 82 -22.06 1.99 3.35
N VAL A 83 -21.07 2.18 2.48
CA VAL A 83 -20.20 3.36 2.50
C VAL A 83 -20.48 4.21 1.27
N THR A 84 -20.78 5.50 1.48
CA THR A 84 -20.87 6.50 0.41
C THR A 84 -19.75 7.50 0.60
N TRP A 85 -18.87 7.63 -0.38
CA TRP A 85 -17.73 8.55 -0.33
C TRP A 85 -17.92 9.72 -1.28
N VAL A 86 -17.64 10.92 -0.81
CA VAL A 86 -17.67 12.16 -1.61
C VAL A 86 -16.30 12.81 -1.54
N GLU A 87 -15.74 13.07 -2.71
CA GLU A 87 -14.42 13.69 -2.85
C GLU A 87 -14.56 14.95 -3.70
N HIS A 88 -14.31 16.12 -3.10
CA HIS A 88 -14.38 17.41 -3.77
C HIS A 88 -13.06 18.16 -3.57
N VAL A 89 -12.22 18.15 -4.60
CA VAL A 89 -10.88 18.73 -4.55
C VAL A 89 -10.67 19.62 -5.77
N GLU A 90 -10.26 20.86 -5.55
CA GLU A 90 -9.74 21.75 -6.58
C GLU A 90 -8.22 21.63 -6.62
N VAL A 91 -7.65 21.39 -7.78
CA VAL A 91 -6.22 21.10 -7.91
C VAL A 91 -5.69 21.62 -9.23
N ASP A 92 -4.46 22.15 -9.19
CA ASP A 92 -3.71 22.50 -10.39
C ASP A 92 -2.96 21.28 -10.92
N ASP A 93 -3.56 20.58 -11.88
CA ASP A 93 -2.99 19.36 -12.49
C ASP A 93 -1.97 19.67 -13.61
N ARG A 94 -1.51 20.90 -13.80
CA ARG A 94 -0.51 21.25 -14.83
C ARG A 94 0.82 20.50 -14.69
N GLY A 95 1.16 20.05 -13.48
CA GLY A 95 2.35 19.26 -13.21
C GLY A 95 2.19 17.75 -13.42
N VAL A 96 1.01 17.27 -13.85
CA VAL A 96 0.77 15.84 -14.09
C VAL A 96 1.30 15.46 -15.47
N HIS A 97 2.17 14.46 -15.51
CA HIS A 97 2.70 13.93 -16.76
C HIS A 97 1.60 13.29 -17.63
N ASP A 98 1.72 13.36 -18.96
CA ASP A 98 0.69 12.91 -19.90
C ASP A 98 0.31 11.43 -19.74
N LEU A 99 1.26 10.58 -19.33
CA LEU A 99 1.00 9.16 -19.00
C LEU A 99 -0.12 8.97 -17.96
N TYR A 100 -0.26 9.90 -17.00
CA TYR A 100 -1.22 9.79 -15.90
C TYR A 100 -2.37 10.78 -15.98
N LYS A 101 -2.38 11.67 -16.98
CA LYS A 101 -3.38 12.73 -17.12
C LYS A 101 -4.81 12.20 -17.21
N HIS A 102 -5.02 11.10 -17.95
CA HIS A 102 -6.32 10.46 -18.05
C HIS A 102 -6.77 9.86 -16.70
N MET A 103 -5.87 9.16 -16.00
CA MET A 103 -6.17 8.58 -14.68
C MET A 103 -6.53 9.66 -13.65
N VAL A 104 -5.80 10.77 -13.65
CA VAL A 104 -6.03 11.87 -12.71
C VAL A 104 -7.35 12.59 -13.03
N SER A 105 -7.58 12.96 -14.29
CA SER A 105 -8.79 13.69 -14.71
C SER A 105 -10.09 12.88 -14.55
N THR A 106 -10.03 11.55 -14.65
CA THR A 106 -11.19 10.67 -14.42
C THR A 106 -11.42 10.32 -12.95
N GLY A 107 -10.59 10.83 -12.04
CA GLY A 107 -10.72 10.59 -10.60
C GLY A 107 -10.28 9.19 -10.15
N HIS A 108 -9.61 8.40 -10.99
CA HIS A 108 -9.05 7.10 -10.57
C HIS A 108 -7.84 7.26 -9.64
N ALA A 109 -7.07 8.35 -9.79
CA ALA A 109 -5.90 8.60 -8.95
C ALA A 109 -6.24 9.06 -7.52
N PHE A 110 -7.26 9.90 -7.34
CA PHE A 110 -7.51 10.60 -6.07
C PHE A 110 -9.00 10.67 -5.70
N GLY A 111 -9.90 10.16 -6.53
CA GLY A 111 -11.35 10.30 -6.36
C GLY A 111 -11.95 9.27 -5.40
N ALA A 112 -13.25 9.42 -5.15
CA ALA A 112 -14.03 8.57 -4.26
C ALA A 112 -13.91 7.06 -4.58
N LYS A 113 -13.84 6.68 -5.86
CA LYS A 113 -13.70 5.29 -6.28
C LYS A 113 -12.45 4.64 -5.69
N ARG A 114 -11.33 5.37 -5.65
CA ARG A 114 -10.07 4.89 -5.06
C ARG A 114 -10.17 4.73 -3.55
N TRP A 115 -10.79 5.70 -2.87
CA TRP A 115 -10.98 5.62 -1.42
C TRP A 115 -11.84 4.43 -1.00
N VAL A 116 -12.93 4.18 -1.74
CA VAL A 116 -13.79 3.02 -1.50
C VAL A 116 -13.05 1.71 -1.79
N ALA A 117 -12.28 1.64 -2.88
CA ALA A 117 -11.48 0.45 -3.21
C ALA A 117 -10.44 0.13 -2.14
N ILE A 118 -9.70 1.14 -1.65
CA ILE A 118 -8.73 0.98 -0.56
C ILE A 118 -9.42 0.54 0.75
N LEU A 119 -10.59 1.11 1.07
CA LEU A 119 -11.33 0.73 2.27
C LEU A 119 -11.82 -0.72 2.19
N ASP A 120 -12.41 -1.11 1.06
CA ASP A 120 -12.83 -2.50 0.81
C ASP A 120 -11.66 -3.47 0.92
N ARG A 121 -10.51 -3.10 0.34
CA ARG A 121 -9.26 -3.87 0.43
C ARG A 121 -8.79 -4.04 1.88
N GLN A 122 -8.85 -2.99 2.69
CA GLN A 122 -8.47 -3.09 4.11
C GLN A 122 -9.44 -3.97 4.89
N CYS A 123 -10.74 -3.91 4.59
CA CYS A 123 -11.73 -4.81 5.17
C CYS A 123 -11.44 -6.27 4.81
N GLU A 124 -11.10 -6.57 3.55
CA GLU A 124 -10.70 -7.92 3.12
C GLU A 124 -9.45 -8.40 3.87
N ARG A 125 -8.44 -7.54 4.03
CA ARG A 125 -7.21 -7.88 4.76
C ARG A 125 -7.49 -8.20 6.23
N LEU A 126 -8.29 -7.36 6.90
CA LEU A 126 -8.68 -7.58 8.29
C LEU A 126 -9.49 -8.88 8.45
N ALA A 127 -10.43 -9.14 7.53
CA ALA A 127 -11.18 -10.39 7.52
C ALA A 127 -10.26 -11.61 7.32
N SER A 128 -9.27 -11.51 6.42
CA SER A 128 -8.27 -12.57 6.23
C SER A 128 -7.47 -12.82 7.51
N VAL A 129 -7.02 -11.77 8.21
CA VAL A 129 -6.30 -11.90 9.49
C VAL A 129 -7.16 -12.55 10.59
N MET A 130 -8.46 -12.25 10.62
CA MET A 130 -9.41 -12.79 11.60
C MET A 130 -9.90 -14.21 11.28
N ALA A 131 -9.71 -14.69 10.05
CA ALA A 131 -10.14 -16.01 9.64
C ALA A 131 -9.50 -17.11 10.51
N THR A 132 -10.32 -18.00 11.05
CA THR A 132 -9.91 -19.13 11.88
C THR A 132 -9.71 -20.42 11.09
N ASN A 133 -10.23 -20.48 9.87
CA ASN A 133 -10.17 -21.67 9.03
C ASN A 133 -9.06 -21.49 7.99
N ILE A 134 -8.06 -22.38 8.01
CA ILE A 134 -7.08 -22.56 6.93
C ILE A 134 -7.87 -23.15 5.76
N SER A 135 -8.01 -22.40 4.66
CA SER A 135 -8.77 -22.87 3.50
C SER A 135 -8.07 -24.07 2.85
N SER A 136 -8.82 -24.99 2.23
CA SER A 136 -8.26 -26.15 1.53
C SER A 136 -7.42 -25.80 0.29
N GLY A 137 -7.32 -24.51 -0.07
CA GLY A 137 -6.46 -23.97 -1.12
C GLY A 137 -5.20 -23.26 -0.60
N GLU A 138 -4.98 -23.16 0.72
CA GLU A 138 -3.70 -22.69 1.25
C GLU A 138 -2.66 -23.79 1.06
N VAL A 139 -1.81 -23.63 0.04
CA VAL A 139 -0.63 -24.48 -0.16
C VAL A 139 0.42 -24.08 0.86
N GLY A 140 1.12 -25.04 1.48
CA GLY A 140 2.48 -24.79 1.94
C GLY A 140 2.81 -24.96 3.43
N VAL A 141 3.95 -24.37 3.81
CA VAL A 141 4.67 -24.56 5.09
C VAL A 141 3.96 -23.93 6.30
N ILE A 142 2.80 -23.27 6.12
CA ILE A 142 2.06 -22.62 7.20
C ILE A 142 1.27 -23.68 7.98
N THR A 143 1.79 -24.05 9.14
CA THR A 143 1.22 -25.15 9.95
C THR A 143 0.27 -24.69 11.05
N ASN A 144 0.21 -23.39 11.35
CA ASN A 144 -0.58 -22.84 12.45
C ASN A 144 -1.10 -21.41 12.19
N GLN A 145 -2.16 -21.04 12.92
CA GLN A 145 -2.87 -19.75 12.74
C GLN A 145 -2.04 -18.54 13.17
N GLU A 146 -1.17 -18.69 14.17
CA GLU A 146 -0.30 -17.61 14.64
C GLU A 146 0.73 -17.25 13.56
N GLY A 147 1.34 -18.26 12.93
CA GLY A 147 2.24 -18.10 11.79
C GLY A 147 1.59 -17.43 10.60
N ARG A 148 0.36 -17.85 10.27
CA ARG A 148 -0.46 -17.18 9.24
C ARG A 148 -0.65 -15.70 9.54
N ARG A 149 -1.02 -15.36 10.78
CA ARG A 149 -1.21 -13.97 11.24
C ARG A 149 0.09 -13.16 11.19
N SER A 150 1.19 -13.71 11.68
CA SER A 150 2.50 -13.07 11.65
C SER A 150 3.00 -12.84 10.22
N MET A 151 2.75 -13.79 9.30
CA MET A 151 3.07 -13.63 7.88
C MET A 151 2.23 -12.53 7.21
N LEU A 152 0.92 -12.46 7.47
CA LEU A 152 0.07 -11.38 6.98
C LEU A 152 0.50 -10.01 7.53
N LYS A 153 0.83 -9.92 8.82
CA LYS A 153 1.36 -8.68 9.44
C LYS A 153 2.72 -8.29 8.83
N LEU A 154 3.58 -9.26 8.53
CA LEU A 154 4.86 -9.03 7.84
C LEU A 154 4.64 -8.46 6.42
N ALA A 155 3.71 -9.03 5.66
CA ALA A 155 3.35 -8.58 4.32
C ALA A 155 2.74 -7.17 4.32
N GLU A 156 1.82 -6.88 5.26
CA GLU A 156 1.27 -5.53 5.40
C GLU A 156 2.36 -4.49 5.66
N ARG A 157 3.31 -4.79 6.55
CA ARG A 157 4.45 -3.92 6.82
C ARG A 157 5.36 -3.76 5.58
N MET A 158 5.54 -4.82 4.80
CA MET A 158 6.26 -4.77 3.52
C MET A 158 5.60 -3.77 2.56
N VAL A 159 4.27 -3.84 2.40
CA VAL A 159 3.50 -2.92 1.56
C VAL A 159 3.56 -1.48 2.06
N ILE A 160 3.40 -1.26 3.37
CA ILE A 160 3.53 0.09 3.97
C ILE A 160 4.92 0.66 3.70
N SER A 161 5.97 -0.14 3.88
CA SER A 161 7.36 0.27 3.65
C SER A 161 7.63 0.58 2.18
N PHE A 162 7.06 -0.20 1.25
CA PHE A 162 7.12 0.06 -0.19
C PHE A 162 6.46 1.40 -0.53
N CYS A 163 5.22 1.60 -0.11
CA CYS A 163 4.47 2.83 -0.36
C CYS A 163 5.19 4.06 0.22
N ALA A 164 5.75 3.94 1.43
CA ALA A 164 6.51 5.01 2.08
C ALA A 164 7.87 5.31 1.41
N GLY A 165 8.43 4.34 0.68
CA GLY A 165 9.64 4.52 -0.12
C GLY A 165 9.38 5.18 -1.47
N VAL A 166 8.41 4.66 -2.23
CA VAL A 166 8.06 5.17 -3.56
C VAL A 166 7.43 6.57 -3.46
N SER A 167 6.64 6.80 -2.42
CA SER A 167 5.95 8.06 -2.20
C SER A 167 6.87 8.95 -1.35
N ALA A 168 7.34 10.06 -1.91
CA ALA A 168 8.31 10.99 -1.33
C ALA A 168 7.73 11.78 -0.14
N SER A 169 7.16 11.10 0.86
CA SER A 169 6.51 11.73 1.99
C SER A 169 7.51 12.54 2.82
N THR A 170 7.09 13.73 3.24
CA THR A 170 7.90 14.61 4.09
C THR A 170 8.10 14.03 5.50
N ALA A 171 7.26 13.05 5.91
CA ALA A 171 7.31 12.41 7.22
C ALA A 171 8.60 11.60 7.50
N HIS A 172 9.37 11.28 6.46
CA HIS A 172 10.56 10.41 6.57
C HIS A 172 11.87 11.08 6.14
N THR A 173 11.87 12.41 5.97
CA THR A 173 13.08 13.21 5.67
C THR A 173 13.91 12.64 4.52
N TRP A 174 13.23 12.18 3.46
CA TRP A 174 13.88 11.69 2.26
C TRP A 174 14.69 12.81 1.60
N THR A 175 15.96 12.53 1.30
CA THR A 175 16.81 13.47 0.57
C THR A 175 16.84 13.07 -0.90
N THR A 176 16.27 13.92 -1.77
CA THR A 176 16.29 13.70 -3.23
C THR A 176 17.71 13.85 -3.74
N LEU A 177 18.22 12.84 -4.43
CA LEU A 177 19.49 12.91 -5.13
C LEU A 177 19.25 13.55 -6.50
N SER A 178 19.54 14.85 -6.62
CA SER A 178 19.39 15.57 -7.89
C SER A 178 20.40 15.07 -8.92
N GLY A 179 19.94 14.39 -9.97
CA GLY A 179 20.72 14.11 -11.17
C GLY A 179 20.21 14.97 -12.33
N THR A 180 21.08 15.77 -12.93
CA THR A 180 20.78 16.45 -14.21
C THR A 180 20.48 15.40 -15.29
N GLY A 181 19.22 15.26 -15.71
CA GLY A 181 18.84 14.52 -16.93
C GLY A 181 17.76 13.43 -16.83
N ALA A 182 17.19 13.14 -15.65
CA ALA A 182 16.13 12.13 -15.52
C ALA A 182 14.90 12.70 -14.80
N GLU A 183 14.06 13.48 -15.49
CA GLU A 183 12.78 13.94 -14.93
C GLU A 183 11.86 12.77 -14.52
N ASP A 184 12.08 11.59 -15.12
CA ASP A 184 11.24 10.40 -14.92
C ASP A 184 11.69 9.48 -13.78
N VAL A 185 12.86 9.73 -13.17
CA VAL A 185 13.43 8.89 -12.12
C VAL A 185 13.61 9.70 -10.84
N ARG A 186 12.95 9.24 -9.77
CA ARG A 186 13.14 9.79 -8.42
C ARG A 186 14.04 8.87 -7.64
N VAL A 187 15.19 9.37 -7.20
CA VAL A 187 16.09 8.67 -6.26
C VAL A 187 16.15 9.44 -4.95
N MET A 188 15.93 8.73 -3.85
CA MET A 188 15.91 9.30 -2.51
C MET A 188 16.77 8.46 -1.56
N THR A 189 17.37 9.13 -0.58
CA THR A 189 18.08 8.46 0.50
C THR A 189 17.47 8.79 1.85
N ARG A 190 17.51 7.81 2.76
CA ARG A 190 17.17 7.99 4.17
C ARG A 190 18.20 7.27 5.02
N LYS A 191 18.65 7.92 6.10
CA LYS A 191 19.44 7.25 7.13
C LYS A 191 18.49 6.48 8.05
N SER A 192 18.69 5.17 8.13
CA SER A 192 17.97 4.26 9.01
C SER A 192 18.85 3.96 10.22
N VAL A 193 18.53 4.55 11.36
CA VAL A 193 19.14 4.30 12.67
C VAL A 193 17.99 4.00 13.63
N ASP A 194 18.09 2.91 14.38
CA ASP A 194 17.07 2.50 15.36
C ASP A 194 15.64 2.36 14.79
N ASP A 195 15.51 1.87 13.54
CA ASP A 195 14.23 1.57 12.88
C ASP A 195 14.03 0.04 12.84
N PRO A 196 13.29 -0.56 13.81
CA PRO A 196 13.07 -2.00 13.87
C PRO A 196 12.49 -2.54 12.57
N GLY A 197 13.03 -3.66 12.10
CA GLY A 197 12.56 -4.28 10.86
C GLY A 197 13.13 -3.66 9.58
N ARG A 198 14.10 -2.74 9.69
CA ARG A 198 14.93 -2.29 8.57
C ARG A 198 16.41 -2.49 8.88
N PRO A 199 17.23 -2.84 7.87
CA PRO A 199 18.67 -2.88 8.04
C PRO A 199 19.21 -1.50 8.51
N PRO A 200 20.14 -1.45 9.48
CA PRO A 200 20.80 -0.20 9.85
C PRO A 200 21.68 0.29 8.69
N GLY A 201 21.69 1.59 8.44
CA GLY A 201 22.53 2.20 7.40
C GLY A 201 21.80 3.21 6.53
N ILE A 202 22.25 3.33 5.28
CA ILE A 202 21.62 4.22 4.29
C ILE A 202 20.68 3.37 3.44
N VAL A 203 19.40 3.74 3.45
CA VAL A 203 18.38 3.14 2.58
C VAL A 203 18.25 4.03 1.34
N LEU A 204 18.39 3.42 0.18
CA LEU A 204 18.13 4.01 -1.12
C LEU A 204 16.73 3.60 -1.58
N SER A 205 15.94 4.56 -2.04
CA SER A 205 14.69 4.31 -2.74
C SER A 205 14.77 4.93 -4.13
N ALA A 206 14.42 4.15 -5.14
CA ALA A 206 14.33 4.62 -6.52
C ALA A 206 12.95 4.27 -7.07
N ALA A 207 12.32 5.22 -7.76
CA ALA A 207 11.05 5.03 -8.43
C ALA A 207 11.12 5.62 -9.84
N THR A 208 10.55 4.90 -10.79
CA THR A 208 10.40 5.33 -12.19
C THR A 208 9.04 4.91 -12.72
N SER A 209 8.63 5.44 -13.86
CA SER A 209 7.37 5.09 -14.51
C SER A 209 7.53 5.07 -16.02
N PHE A 210 6.91 4.08 -16.65
CA PHE A 210 6.91 3.93 -18.09
C PHE A 210 5.60 3.29 -18.54
N GLY A 211 5.18 3.57 -19.77
CA GLY A 211 4.00 2.97 -20.38
C GLY A 211 4.35 1.72 -21.17
N ILE A 212 3.44 0.74 -21.17
CA ILE A 212 3.52 -0.45 -22.02
C ILE A 212 2.18 -0.67 -22.74
N PRO A 213 2.19 -1.13 -24.01
CA PRO A 213 0.98 -1.31 -24.81
C PRO A 213 0.27 -2.65 -24.48
N VAL A 214 0.09 -2.94 -23.19
CA VAL A 214 -0.51 -4.19 -22.69
C VAL A 214 -1.56 -3.86 -21.62
N PRO A 215 -2.72 -4.54 -21.61
CA PRO A 215 -3.74 -4.33 -20.58
C PRO A 215 -3.21 -4.56 -19.15
N PRO A 216 -3.57 -3.73 -18.15
CA PRO A 216 -3.08 -3.83 -16.77
C PRO A 216 -3.21 -5.23 -16.14
N ASN A 217 -4.34 -5.91 -16.37
CA ASN A 217 -4.58 -7.25 -15.83
C ASN A 217 -3.57 -8.29 -16.37
N ARG A 218 -3.20 -8.21 -17.65
CA ARG A 218 -2.19 -9.12 -18.22
C ARG A 218 -0.81 -8.88 -17.63
N VAL A 219 -0.47 -7.62 -17.37
CA VAL A 219 0.79 -7.24 -16.71
C VAL A 219 0.79 -7.74 -15.28
N PHE A 220 -0.33 -7.58 -14.57
CA PHE A 220 -0.51 -8.06 -13.21
C PHE A 220 -0.37 -9.57 -13.10
N ASP A 221 -1.08 -10.32 -13.96
CA ASP A 221 -1.00 -11.78 -14.03
C ASP A 221 0.44 -12.23 -14.34
N PHE A 222 1.11 -11.58 -15.30
CA PHE A 222 2.49 -11.89 -15.66
C PHE A 222 3.49 -11.61 -14.53
N LEU A 223 3.35 -10.50 -13.80
CA LEU A 223 4.30 -10.13 -12.75
C LEU A 223 4.11 -10.96 -11.47
N ARG A 224 2.90 -11.43 -11.18
CA ARG A 224 2.67 -12.21 -9.94
C ARG A 224 2.96 -13.70 -10.10
N ASP A 225 2.90 -14.23 -11.31
CA ASP A 225 3.11 -15.65 -11.63
C ASP A 225 4.55 -16.09 -11.33
N GLU A 226 4.69 -17.16 -10.56
CA GLU A 226 5.99 -17.75 -10.23
C GLU A 226 6.73 -18.29 -11.46
N ASN A 227 6.00 -18.73 -12.49
CA ASN A 227 6.57 -19.38 -13.67
C ASN A 227 7.24 -18.39 -14.64
N SER A 228 6.80 -17.13 -14.66
CA SER A 228 7.37 -16.04 -15.44
C SER A 228 8.40 -15.22 -14.67
N ARG A 229 8.57 -15.49 -13.37
CA ARG A 229 9.40 -14.68 -12.45
C ARG A 229 10.86 -14.57 -12.89
N ASN A 230 11.38 -15.65 -13.48
CA ASN A 230 12.76 -15.72 -13.97
C ASN A 230 13.00 -14.85 -15.22
N GLU A 231 11.95 -14.37 -15.90
CA GLU A 231 12.06 -13.50 -17.08
C GLU A 231 12.41 -12.06 -16.71
N TRP A 232 12.12 -11.63 -15.48
CA TRP A 232 12.22 -10.23 -15.09
C TRP A 232 12.85 -9.98 -13.71
N ASP A 233 12.74 -10.92 -12.76
CA ASP A 233 13.28 -10.73 -11.41
C ASP A 233 14.73 -11.21 -11.32
N ILE A 234 15.65 -10.26 -11.15
CA ILE A 234 17.07 -10.53 -10.94
C ILE A 234 17.33 -11.42 -9.72
N LEU A 235 16.43 -11.43 -8.72
CA LEU A 235 16.54 -12.30 -7.55
C LEU A 235 16.40 -13.79 -7.91
N SER A 236 15.68 -14.10 -9.00
CA SER A 236 15.53 -15.47 -9.49
C SER A 236 16.80 -16.00 -10.14
N ASN A 237 17.64 -15.12 -10.71
CA ASN A 237 18.91 -15.45 -11.36
C ASN A 237 18.81 -16.64 -12.35
N GLY A 238 17.71 -16.69 -13.12
CA GLY A 238 17.40 -17.79 -14.06
C GLY A 238 16.97 -19.11 -13.41
N GLY A 239 16.90 -19.19 -12.09
CA GLY A 239 16.42 -20.36 -11.33
C GLY A 239 14.91 -20.55 -11.43
N VAL A 240 14.46 -21.77 -11.15
CA VAL A 240 13.03 -22.10 -11.11
C VAL A 240 12.46 -21.59 -9.79
N VAL A 241 11.39 -20.81 -9.85
CA VAL A 241 10.72 -20.29 -8.66
C VAL A 241 9.59 -21.23 -8.28
N GLN A 242 9.52 -21.57 -6.99
CA GLN A 242 8.50 -22.44 -6.42
C GLN A 242 7.73 -21.69 -5.35
N GLU A 243 6.40 -21.72 -5.42
CA GLU A 243 5.56 -21.25 -4.34
C GLU A 243 5.58 -22.25 -3.17
N MET A 244 6.08 -21.80 -2.03
CA MET A 244 6.21 -22.57 -0.79
C MET A 244 5.04 -22.35 0.17
N ALA A 245 4.36 -21.21 0.07
CA ALA A 245 3.17 -20.90 0.84
C ALA A 245 2.26 -19.93 0.08
N HIS A 246 0.95 -20.09 0.27
CA HIS A 246 -0.08 -19.24 -0.35
C HIS A 246 -1.19 -18.91 0.65
N ILE A 247 -1.44 -17.63 0.88
CA ILE A 247 -2.57 -17.14 1.67
C ILE A 247 -3.45 -16.28 0.76
N ALA A 248 -4.65 -16.78 0.46
CA ALA A 248 -5.67 -15.97 -0.19
C ALA A 248 -6.02 -14.76 0.70
N ASN A 249 -6.03 -13.58 0.12
CA ASN A 249 -6.15 -12.33 0.85
C ASN A 249 -7.24 -11.45 0.25
N GLY A 250 -8.43 -11.97 -0.02
CA GLY A 250 -9.54 -11.20 -0.60
C GLY A 250 -10.44 -12.04 -1.48
N ARG A 251 -11.41 -11.40 -2.15
CA ARG A 251 -12.33 -12.10 -3.07
C ARG A 251 -11.73 -12.38 -4.43
N ASP A 252 -10.87 -11.49 -4.91
CA ASP A 252 -10.15 -11.67 -6.17
C ASP A 252 -9.05 -12.72 -5.98
N THR A 253 -8.97 -13.70 -6.89
CA THR A 253 -7.97 -14.77 -6.82
C THR A 253 -6.54 -14.27 -7.00
N GLY A 254 -6.38 -13.08 -7.57
CA GLY A 254 -5.11 -12.37 -7.66
C GLY A 254 -4.67 -11.69 -6.37
N ASN A 255 -5.54 -11.62 -5.35
CA ASN A 255 -5.20 -11.00 -4.08
C ASN A 255 -4.66 -12.07 -3.14
N CYS A 256 -3.34 -12.16 -3.01
CA CYS A 256 -2.70 -13.15 -2.14
C CYS A 256 -1.41 -12.64 -1.50
N VAL A 257 -1.00 -13.34 -0.45
CA VAL A 257 0.35 -13.27 0.11
C VAL A 257 1.01 -14.63 -0.14
N SER A 258 2.14 -14.62 -0.84
CA SER A 258 2.87 -15.83 -1.23
C SER A 258 4.29 -15.81 -0.70
N LEU A 259 4.82 -17.00 -0.40
CA LEU A 259 6.23 -17.21 -0.07
C LEU A 259 6.87 -18.01 -1.19
N LEU A 260 7.85 -17.45 -1.86
CA LEU A 260 8.51 -18.06 -3.00
C LEU A 260 9.94 -18.50 -2.63
N ARG A 261 10.37 -19.63 -3.17
CA ARG A 261 11.74 -20.12 -3.09
C ARG A 261 12.33 -20.17 -4.49
N VAL A 262 13.54 -19.64 -4.64
CA VAL A 262 14.30 -19.76 -5.89
C VAL A 262 15.16 -21.02 -5.80
N ASN A 263 14.89 -22.01 -6.65
CA ASN A 263 15.68 -23.22 -6.77
C ASN A 263 16.81 -22.97 -7.79
N SER A 264 17.98 -22.57 -7.30
CA SER A 264 19.20 -22.36 -8.10
C SER A 264 20.24 -23.44 -7.85
N ALA A 265 21.02 -23.80 -8.87
CA ALA A 265 22.16 -24.71 -8.74
C ALA A 265 23.31 -24.13 -7.91
N ASN A 266 23.33 -22.80 -7.69
CA ASN A 266 24.33 -22.11 -6.87
C ASN A 266 23.88 -22.04 -5.41
N SER A 267 24.64 -22.71 -4.53
CA SER A 267 24.32 -22.88 -3.10
C SER A 267 24.27 -21.59 -2.26
N SER A 268 24.82 -20.47 -2.74
CA SER A 268 24.86 -19.21 -1.99
C SER A 268 23.53 -18.45 -1.92
N GLN A 269 22.58 -18.72 -2.84
CA GLN A 269 21.22 -18.15 -2.79
C GLN A 269 20.23 -18.98 -1.97
N SER A 270 20.66 -20.11 -1.41
CA SER A 270 19.79 -21.07 -0.70
C SER A 270 19.18 -20.58 0.62
N ASN A 271 19.66 -19.46 1.17
CA ASN A 271 19.26 -18.97 2.50
C ASN A 271 18.16 -17.90 2.48
N MET A 272 17.70 -17.46 1.31
CA MET A 272 16.69 -16.42 1.18
C MET A 272 15.41 -16.96 0.55
N LEU A 273 14.28 -16.44 1.01
CA LEU A 273 12.95 -16.59 0.40
C LEU A 273 12.49 -15.23 -0.13
N ILE A 274 11.48 -15.22 -0.98
CA ILE A 274 10.82 -13.99 -1.44
C ILE A 274 9.42 -13.97 -0.84
N LEU A 275 9.16 -13.00 0.05
CA LEU A 275 7.80 -12.69 0.46
C LEU A 275 7.17 -11.81 -0.61
N GLN A 276 5.98 -12.15 -1.09
CA GLN A 276 5.24 -11.40 -2.08
C GLN A 276 3.82 -11.12 -1.58
N GLU A 277 3.36 -9.88 -1.74
CA GLU A 277 1.94 -9.54 -1.72
C GLU A 277 1.55 -9.07 -3.12
N SER A 278 0.52 -9.72 -3.68
CA SER A 278 -0.12 -9.27 -4.90
C SER A 278 -1.55 -8.85 -4.59
N CYS A 279 -1.97 -7.72 -5.15
CA CYS A 279 -3.34 -7.26 -5.00
C CYS A 279 -3.82 -6.44 -6.20
N THR A 280 -5.12 -6.47 -6.44
CA THR A 280 -5.79 -5.74 -7.50
C THR A 280 -7.15 -5.25 -7.01
N ASP A 281 -7.51 -4.06 -7.47
CA ASP A 281 -8.82 -3.45 -7.27
C ASP A 281 -9.21 -2.67 -8.55
N PRO A 282 -10.42 -2.08 -8.63
CA PRO A 282 -10.87 -1.35 -9.81
C PRO A 282 -10.10 -0.05 -10.16
N THR A 283 -9.07 0.31 -9.39
CA THR A 283 -8.27 1.53 -9.54
C THR A 283 -6.78 1.28 -9.74
N ALA A 284 -6.23 0.19 -9.20
CA ALA A 284 -4.83 -0.17 -9.38
C ALA A 284 -4.57 -1.65 -9.06
N SER A 285 -3.43 -2.15 -9.51
CA SER A 285 -2.88 -3.44 -9.08
C SER A 285 -1.45 -3.26 -8.58
N PHE A 286 -1.01 -4.15 -7.69
CA PHE A 286 0.31 -4.11 -7.07
C PHE A 286 0.90 -5.52 -7.00
N VAL A 287 2.20 -5.61 -7.29
CA VAL A 287 3.01 -6.79 -6.99
C VAL A 287 4.22 -6.30 -6.20
N ILE A 288 4.19 -6.50 -4.88
CA ILE A 288 5.21 -6.00 -3.95
C ILE A 288 5.89 -7.20 -3.32
N TYR A 289 7.20 -7.17 -3.24
CA TYR A 289 7.97 -8.29 -2.73
C TYR A 289 9.25 -7.84 -2.03
N ALA A 290 9.79 -8.71 -1.19
CA ALA A 290 11.07 -8.50 -0.52
C ALA A 290 11.79 -9.83 -0.30
N PRO A 291 13.12 -9.87 -0.43
CA PRO A 291 13.89 -11.01 0.02
C PRO A 291 13.88 -11.06 1.56
N VAL A 292 13.69 -12.25 2.13
CA VAL A 292 13.66 -12.50 3.57
C VAL A 292 14.51 -13.73 3.90
N ASP A 293 15.30 -13.63 4.97
CA ASP A 293 16.12 -14.73 5.47
C ASP A 293 15.24 -15.91 5.94
N ILE A 294 15.65 -17.15 5.63
CA ILE A 294 14.91 -18.36 6.01
C ILE A 294 14.75 -18.50 7.52
N VAL A 295 15.77 -18.15 8.31
CA VAL A 295 15.72 -18.26 9.78
C VAL A 295 14.71 -17.28 10.33
N ALA A 296 14.74 -16.03 9.86
CA ALA A 296 13.75 -15.02 10.22
C ALA A 296 12.33 -15.43 9.80
N MET A 297 12.17 -15.96 8.58
CA MET A 297 10.86 -16.41 8.10
C MET A 297 10.33 -17.61 8.90
N ASN A 298 11.19 -18.57 9.28
CA ASN A 298 10.79 -19.68 10.14
C ASN A 298 10.27 -19.21 11.49
N ILE A 299 10.85 -18.16 12.08
CA ILE A 299 10.32 -17.55 13.32
C ILE A 299 8.92 -16.99 13.07
N VAL A 300 8.73 -16.25 11.98
CA VAL A 300 7.43 -15.68 11.60
C VAL A 300 6.38 -16.76 11.36
N LEU A 301 6.71 -17.82 10.63
CA LEU A 301 5.82 -18.95 10.36
C LEU A 301 5.45 -19.76 11.61
N ASN A 302 6.20 -19.60 12.71
CA ASN A 302 5.89 -20.16 14.02
C ASN A 302 5.20 -19.16 14.97
N GLY A 303 4.71 -18.03 14.46
CA GLY A 303 3.97 -17.04 15.24
C GLY A 303 4.85 -15.98 15.93
N GLY A 304 6.14 -15.94 15.63
CA GLY A 304 7.04 -14.89 16.13
C GLY A 304 6.65 -13.50 15.64
N ASP A 305 7.11 -12.47 16.34
CA ASP A 305 6.81 -11.07 16.01
C ASP A 305 7.51 -10.63 14.73
N PRO A 306 6.77 -10.24 13.67
CA PRO A 306 7.38 -9.80 12.43
C PRO A 306 8.05 -8.42 12.53
N ASP A 307 7.81 -7.63 13.58
CA ASP A 307 8.23 -6.21 13.67
C ASP A 307 9.76 -6.03 13.62
N TYR A 308 10.54 -7.08 13.88
CA TYR A 308 12.01 -7.04 13.84
C TYR A 308 12.63 -7.68 12.59
N VAL A 309 11.82 -8.29 11.71
CA VAL A 309 12.34 -8.91 10.49
C VAL A 309 12.82 -7.81 9.53
N ALA A 310 14.06 -7.85 9.09
CA ALA A 310 14.59 -6.84 8.18
C ALA A 310 13.97 -6.98 6.78
N LEU A 311 13.34 -5.93 6.25
CA LEU A 311 12.78 -5.89 4.89
C LEU A 311 13.23 -4.66 4.10
N LEU A 312 13.57 -4.89 2.83
CA LEU A 312 13.76 -3.85 1.82
C LEU A 312 12.86 -4.19 0.61
N PRO A 313 11.62 -3.66 0.58
CA PRO A 313 10.67 -4.03 -0.44
C PRO A 313 10.99 -3.39 -1.79
N SER A 314 10.64 -4.10 -2.84
CA SER A 314 10.60 -3.67 -4.24
C SER A 314 9.27 -4.10 -4.85
N GLY A 315 8.93 -3.59 -6.03
CA GLY A 315 7.68 -3.98 -6.64
C GLY A 315 7.19 -3.03 -7.71
N PHE A 316 5.98 -3.31 -8.17
CA PHE A 316 5.30 -2.59 -9.23
C PHE A 316 3.95 -2.09 -8.73
N ALA A 317 3.64 -0.85 -9.10
CA ALA A 317 2.28 -0.35 -9.14
C ALA A 317 1.83 -0.31 -10.61
N ILE A 318 0.72 -0.97 -10.91
CA ILE A 318 0.14 -1.08 -12.24
C ILE A 318 -1.10 -0.20 -12.23
N LEU A 319 -1.06 0.82 -13.08
CA LEU A 319 -1.91 2.01 -13.06
C LEU A 319 -2.60 2.17 -14.41
#